data_AF-A0AAD5MFQ3-F1
#
_entry.id   AF-A0AAD5MFQ3-F1
#
_cell.length_a   1.000
_cell.length_b   1.000
_cell.length_c   1.000
_cell.angle_alpha   90.00
_cell.angle_beta   90.00
_cell.angle_gamma   90.00
#
_symmetry.space_group_name_H-M   'P 1'
#
loop_
_entity.id
_entity.type
_entity.pdbx_description
1 polymer ?
#
loop_
_entity_poly.entity_id
_entity_poly.type
_entity_poly.pdbx_seq_one_letter_code
_entity_poly.pdbx_strand_id
1 'polypeptide(L)' 'MAGCCLVDEEGTTAAAASFFKAVPMMLILEKPKLFVADHPFMFILTKDNNPLFMGQFV' A
#
# COMPACT_ATOMS: atom_id res chain seq x y z
N MET A 1 24.11 -6.55 -6.65
CA MET A 1 23.59 -6.43 -5.28
C MET A 1 22.08 -6.49 -5.37
N ALA A 2 21.48 -7.66 -5.13
CA ALA A 2 20.03 -7.82 -5.13
C ALA A 2 19.51 -7.24 -3.80
N GLY A 3 18.78 -6.13 -3.86
CA GLY A 3 18.12 -5.56 -2.69
C GLY A 3 16.93 -6.44 -2.32
N CYS A 4 17.01 -7.15 -1.20
CA CYS A 4 15.88 -7.89 -0.66
C CYS A 4 14.84 -6.90 -0.14
N CYS A 5 13.64 -6.90 -0.72
CA CYS A 5 12.49 -6.13 -0.22
C CYS A 5 11.54 -7.13 0.45
N LEU A 6 11.54 -7.18 1.78
CA LEU A 6 10.53 -7.91 2.53
C LEU A 6 9.29 -7.01 2.63
N VAL A 7 8.12 -7.57 2.31
CA VAL A 7 6.82 -6.89 2.43
C VAL A 7 6.00 -7.69 3.42
N ASP A 8 5.62 -7.06 4.52
CA ASP A 8 4.83 -7.64 5.59
C ASP A 8 3.72 -6.67 6.05
N GLU A 9 2.98 -7.09 7.06
CA GLU A 9 1.87 -6.34 7.63
C GLU A 9 2.31 -5.22 8.60
N GLU A 10 3.61 -4.96 8.77
CA GLU A 10 4.15 -3.86 9.59
C GLU A 10 3.90 -2.49 8.90
N GLY A 11 2.61 -2.13 8.81
CA GLY A 11 2.10 -0.87 8.29
C GLY A 11 0.69 -0.53 8.82
N THR A 12 0.18 -1.33 9.76
CA THR A 12 -1.18 -1.26 10.34
C THR A 12 -1.48 0.10 10.99
N THR A 13 -0.45 0.85 11.39
CA THR A 13 -0.53 2.21 11.94
C THR A 13 -1.20 3.19 10.98
N ALA A 14 -0.93 3.11 9.67
CA ALA A 14 -1.50 4.02 8.68
C ALA A 14 -3.02 3.79 8.47
N ALA A 15 -3.45 2.53 8.51
CA ALA A 15 -4.86 2.14 8.42
C ALA A 15 -5.65 2.60 9.67
N ALA A 16 -5.08 2.40 10.87
CA ALA A 16 -5.69 2.84 12.13
C ALA A 16 -5.84 4.37 12.21
N ALA A 17 -4.83 5.13 11.78
CA ALA A 17 -4.88 6.59 11.76
C ALA A 17 -5.96 7.13 10.81
N SER A 18 -6.19 6.45 9.67
CA SER A 18 -7.24 6.82 8.72
C SER A 18 -8.64 6.62 9.32
N PHE A 19 -8.88 5.49 9.99
CA PHE A 19 -10.17 5.23 10.66
C PHE A 19 -10.47 6.27 11.75
N PHE A 20 -9.52 6.51 12.66
CA PHE A 20 -9.70 7.47 13.76
C PHE A 20 -9.85 8.93 13.30
N LYS A 21 -9.34 9.32 12.14
CA LYS A 21 -9.55 10.66 11.57
C LYS A 21 -10.87 10.80 10.81
N ALA A 22 -11.37 9.70 10.24
CA ALA A 22 -12.60 9.72 9.46
C ALA A 22 -13.85 9.63 10.36
N VAL A 23 -13.79 8.91 11.49
CA VAL A 23 -14.85 8.88 12.53
C VAL A 23 -15.23 10.29 13.08
N PRO A 24 -14.30 11.22 13.35
CA PRO A 24 -14.63 12.57 13.80
C PRO A 24 -15.04 13.55 12.68
N MET A 25 -14.94 13.20 11.38
CA MET A 25 -15.14 14.14 10.26
C MET A 25 -16.06 13.62 9.14
N MET A 26 -17.16 12.93 9.48
CA MET A 26 -18.20 12.50 8.54
C MET A 26 -17.70 11.59 7.41
N LEU A 27 -17.49 10.31 7.73
CA LEU A 27 -17.15 9.26 6.76
C LEU A 27 -18.15 9.16 5.59
N ILE A 28 -17.75 9.56 4.39
CA ILE A 28 -18.38 9.10 3.15
C ILE A 28 -17.78 7.72 2.84
N LEU A 29 -18.53 6.67 3.15
CA LEU A 29 -18.14 5.28 2.90
C LEU A 29 -18.40 4.92 1.43
N GLU A 30 -17.54 5.39 0.53
CA GLU A 30 -17.42 4.70 -0.76
C GLU A 30 -16.95 3.27 -0.49
N LYS A 31 -17.63 2.29 -1.10
CA LYS A 31 -17.23 0.88 -0.92
C LYS A 31 -15.79 0.72 -1.44
N PRO A 32 -14.88 0.15 -0.63
CA PRO A 32 -13.52 -0.10 -1.10
C PRO A 32 -13.58 -1.03 -2.30
N LYS A 33 -12.81 -0.70 -3.35
CA LYS A 33 -12.64 -1.61 -4.48
C LYS A 33 -11.83 -2.80 -4.00
N LEU A 34 -12.33 -4.00 -4.25
CA LEU A 34 -11.58 -5.22 -4.00
C LEU A 34 -10.42 -5.30 -4.99
N PHE A 35 -9.19 -5.32 -4.47
CA PHE A 35 -7.98 -5.54 -5.26
C PHE A 35 -7.35 -6.85 -4.78
N VAL A 36 -7.31 -7.84 -5.67
CA VAL A 36 -6.70 -9.15 -5.43
C VAL A 36 -5.49 -9.27 -6.36
N ALA A 37 -4.29 -9.34 -5.78
CA ALA A 37 -3.03 -9.49 -6.50
C ALA A 37 -2.60 -10.96 -6.55
N ASP A 38 -3.48 -11.83 -7.08
CA ASP A 38 -3.30 -13.28 -7.21
C ASP A 38 -2.72 -13.72 -8.57
N HIS A 39 -2.18 -12.78 -9.33
CA HIS A 39 -1.59 -12.96 -10.65
C HIS A 39 -0.39 -12.02 -10.81
N PRO A 40 0.48 -12.21 -11.82
CA PRO A 40 1.68 -11.41 -11.97
C PRO A 40 1.41 -9.90 -12.03
N PHE A 41 2.16 -9.12 -11.24
CA PHE A 41 1.99 -7.67 -11.16
C PHE A 41 3.35 -6.95 -11.08
N MET A 42 3.35 -5.68 -11.47
CA MET A 42 4.51 -4.80 -11.34
C MET A 42 4.41 -3.99 -10.05
N PHE A 43 5.53 -3.80 -9.36
CA PHE A 43 5.63 -2.95 -8.17
C PHE A 43 6.77 -1.95 -8.29
N ILE A 44 6.58 -0.78 -7.69
CA ILE A 44 7.56 0.31 -7.66
C ILE A 44 7.62 0.86 -6.24
N LEU A 45 8.82 0.92 -5.67
CA LEU A 45 9.07 1.65 -4.42
C LEU A 45 9.57 3.05 -4.77
N THR A 46 8.81 4.08 -4.42
CA THR A 46 9.16 5.47 -4.70
C THR A 46 9.39 6.25 -3.40
N LYS A 47 10.32 7.21 -3.43
CA LYS A 47 10.45 8.26 -2.42
C LYS A 47 10.43 9.61 -3.10
N ASP A 48 9.51 10.50 -2.69
CA ASP A 48 9.39 11.86 -3.23
C ASP A 48 9.29 11.88 -4.76
N ASN A 49 8.46 10.99 -5.34
CA ASN A 49 8.30 10.76 -6.78
C ASN A 49 9.53 10.21 -7.53
N ASN A 50 10.60 9.84 -6.81
CA ASN A 50 11.77 9.19 -7.38
C ASN A 50 11.67 7.67 -7.18
N PRO A 51 11.69 6.85 -8.25
CA PRO A 51 11.68 5.41 -8.11
C PRO A 51 13.03 4.93 -7.56
N LEU A 52 12.98 4.19 -6.46
CA LEU A 52 14.13 3.59 -5.81
C LEU A 52 14.31 2.12 -6.23
N PHE A 53 13.20 1.40 -6.39
CA PHE A 53 13.17 0.01 -6.85
C PHE A 53 11.98 -0.22 -7.77
N MET A 54 12.16 -1.08 -8.78
CA MET A 54 11.11 -1.57 -9.66
C MET A 54 11.27 -3.08 -9.83
N GLY A 55 10.15 -3.80 -9.89
CA GLY A 55 10.17 -5.24 -10.07
C GLY A 55 8.84 -5.77 -10.58
N GLN A 56 8.86 -7.04 -10.96
CA GLN A 56 7.69 -7.82 -11.29
C GLN A 56 7.62 -8.99 -10.32
N PHE A 57 6.42 -9.22 -9.76
CA PHE A 57 6.10 -10.45 -9.07
C PHE A 57 5.43 -11.39 -10.07
N VAL A 58 5.88 -12.65 -10.13
CA VAL A 58 5.42 -13.68 -11.07
C VAL A 58 4.97 -14.93 -10.33
#